data_AF-A0A2W7AKE8-F1
#
_entry.id   AF-A0A2W7AKE8-F1
#
_cell.length_a   1.000
_cell.length_b   1.000
_cell.length_c   1.000
_cell.angle_alpha   90.00
_cell.angle_beta   90.00
_cell.angle_gamma   90.00
#
_symmetry.space_group_name_H-M   'P 1'
#
loop_
_entity.id
_entity.type
_entity.pdbx_description
1 polymer ?
#
loop_
_entity_poly.entity_id
_entity_poly.type
_entity_poly.pdbx_seq_one_letter_code
_entity_poly.pdbx_strand_id
1 'polypeptide(L)'
;MMLFAALPLILLPASVKAEVAVQDSQGNYYRNETNVHATRSSRYGTGSLWRVVVGKLNCRQEPSMDSQVKRTYVAGDLLEVQIYRGGSDEVFINPKDKNGKPWMPVRNGNSSEKTCYVRANSRFISPVIK
;
A
#
# COMPACT_ATOMS: atom_id res chain seq x y z
N MET A 1 62.60 10.37 -14.96
CA MET A 1 61.41 11.22 -14.76
C MET A 1 60.21 10.45 -15.33
N MET A 2 59.50 9.67 -14.51
CA MET A 2 58.30 8.92 -14.93
C MET A 2 57.06 9.76 -14.60
N LEU A 3 56.32 10.18 -15.63
CA LEU A 3 55.01 10.80 -15.47
C LEU A 3 53.97 9.69 -15.21
N PHE A 4 53.33 9.73 -14.04
CA PHE A 4 52.13 8.95 -13.76
C PHE A 4 50.93 9.58 -14.49
N ALA A 5 50.33 8.84 -15.41
CA ALA A 5 49.03 9.18 -16.00
C ALA A 5 47.93 8.84 -14.99
N ALA A 6 47.25 9.85 -14.46
CA ALA A 6 46.08 9.67 -13.60
C ALA A 6 44.85 9.40 -14.49
N LEU A 7 44.30 8.19 -14.44
CA LEU A 7 43.00 7.90 -15.05
C LEU A 7 41.87 8.51 -14.20
N PRO A 8 40.90 9.21 -14.81
CA PRO A 8 39.72 9.68 -14.10
C PRO A 8 38.79 8.50 -13.78
N LEU A 9 38.53 8.30 -12.49
CA LEU A 9 37.55 7.34 -12.00
C LEU A 9 36.14 7.88 -12.29
N ILE A 10 35.45 7.32 -13.29
CA ILE A 10 34.08 7.67 -13.63
C ILE A 10 33.16 7.04 -12.57
N LEU A 11 32.68 7.87 -11.63
CA LEU A 11 31.65 7.49 -10.67
C LEU A 11 30.30 7.41 -11.41
N LEU A 12 29.79 6.19 -11.59
CA LEU A 12 28.43 5.98 -12.08
C LEU A 12 27.42 6.43 -11.00
N PRO A 13 26.36 7.18 -11.36
CA PRO A 13 25.32 7.53 -10.42
C PRO A 13 24.55 6.27 -10.01
N ALA A 14 24.54 5.98 -8.70
CA ALA A 14 23.68 4.95 -8.14
C ALA A 14 22.21 5.37 -8.37
N SER A 15 21.48 4.57 -9.15
CA SER A 15 20.06 4.77 -9.36
C SER A 15 19.31 4.43 -8.06
N VAL A 16 18.88 5.44 -7.32
CA VAL A 16 17.95 5.27 -6.19
C VAL A 16 16.61 4.80 -6.75
N LYS A 17 16.31 3.50 -6.65
CA LYS A 17 14.96 3.00 -6.91
C LYS A 17 14.08 3.40 -5.73
N ALA A 18 13.08 4.25 -5.98
CA ALA A 18 12.00 4.47 -5.02
C ALA A 18 11.28 3.13 -4.79
N GLU A 19 11.32 2.62 -3.56
CA GLU A 19 10.78 1.31 -3.22
C GLU A 19 9.26 1.40 -2.96
N VAL A 20 8.50 0.84 -3.90
CA VAL A 20 7.05 0.66 -3.89
C VAL A 20 6.68 -0.36 -2.79
N ALA A 21 5.47 -0.29 -2.21
CA ALA A 21 4.97 -1.29 -1.24
C ALA A 21 5.33 -2.73 -1.67
N VAL A 22 5.88 -3.52 -0.75
CA VAL A 22 6.40 -4.86 -1.05
C VAL A 22 5.24 -5.83 -1.23
N GLN A 23 5.02 -6.25 -2.48
CA GLN A 23 4.07 -7.30 -2.84
C GLN A 23 4.76 -8.67 -2.92
N ASP A 24 4.00 -9.75 -2.69
CA ASP A 24 4.47 -11.11 -2.99
C ASP A 24 4.50 -11.40 -4.51
N SER A 25 4.94 -12.59 -4.90
CA SER A 25 4.98 -13.03 -6.31
C SER A 25 3.60 -13.12 -6.98
N GLN A 26 2.52 -13.09 -6.20
CA GLN A 26 1.13 -13.07 -6.68
C GLN A 26 0.52 -11.66 -6.63
N GLY A 27 1.31 -10.65 -6.27
CA GLY A 27 0.86 -9.26 -6.16
C GLY A 27 0.10 -8.95 -4.87
N ASN A 28 0.12 -9.82 -3.86
CA ASN A 28 -0.58 -9.57 -2.59
C ASN A 28 0.21 -8.63 -1.69
N TYR A 29 -0.49 -7.67 -1.10
CA TYR A 29 0.07 -6.75 -0.10
C TYR A 29 -0.28 -7.24 1.31
N TYR A 30 0.64 -7.96 1.96
CA TYR A 30 0.46 -8.37 3.37
C TYR A 30 0.74 -7.24 4.35
N ARG A 31 1.49 -6.23 3.91
CA ARG A 31 1.85 -5.05 4.69
C ARG A 31 1.51 -3.78 3.92
N ASN A 32 1.10 -2.76 4.65
CA ASN A 32 0.81 -1.41 4.14
C ASN A 32 2.04 -0.50 4.17
N GLU A 33 3.21 -1.05 4.49
CA GLU A 33 4.48 -0.35 4.45
C GLU A 33 4.75 0.17 3.03
N THR A 34 4.99 1.48 2.92
CA THR A 34 5.41 2.15 1.69
C THR A 34 6.68 2.92 2.02
N ASN A 35 7.77 2.74 1.25
CA ASN A 35 9.01 3.50 1.48
C ASN A 35 8.90 4.96 0.99
N VAL A 36 7.77 5.32 0.39
CA VAL A 36 7.40 6.70 0.06
C VAL A 36 6.74 7.32 1.27
N HIS A 37 7.47 8.19 1.98
CA HIS A 37 6.84 9.16 2.87
C HIS A 37 5.76 9.87 2.06
N ALA A 38 4.49 9.74 2.43
CA ALA A 38 3.41 10.37 1.69
C ALA A 38 3.68 11.88 1.65
N THR A 39 4.14 12.39 0.50
CA THR A 39 4.44 13.82 0.27
C THR A 39 3.15 14.64 0.16
N ARG A 40 1.99 13.97 0.06
CA ARG A 40 0.68 14.54 0.33
C ARG A 40 0.32 14.31 1.79
N SER A 41 -0.10 15.37 2.49
CA SER A 41 -0.64 15.24 3.85
C SER A 41 -1.88 14.34 3.82
N SER A 42 -1.69 13.05 4.08
CA SER A 42 -2.74 12.25 4.70
C SER A 42 -2.76 12.66 6.16
N ARG A 43 -3.95 12.98 6.69
CA ARG A 43 -4.14 13.14 8.14
C ARG A 43 -3.71 11.90 8.95
N TYR A 44 -3.38 10.79 8.29
CA TYR A 44 -3.10 9.50 8.91
C TYR A 44 -1.67 8.98 8.79
N GLY A 45 -0.81 9.57 7.94
CA GLY A 45 0.61 9.21 7.82
C GLY A 45 0.96 8.34 6.61
N THR A 46 2.25 8.00 6.47
CA THR A 46 2.80 7.14 5.41
C THR A 46 2.12 5.77 5.35
N GLY A 47 1.97 5.19 4.16
CA GLY A 47 1.33 3.87 3.96
C GLY A 47 -0.20 3.87 4.00
N SER A 48 -0.83 5.00 4.33
CA SER A 48 -2.29 5.08 4.48
C SER A 48 -3.06 5.39 3.19
N LEU A 49 -2.40 5.76 2.09
CA LEU A 49 -3.08 6.21 0.87
C LEU A 49 -2.84 5.28 -0.32
N TRP A 50 -3.93 4.75 -0.84
CA TRP A 50 -3.95 3.80 -1.95
C TRP A 50 -4.93 4.26 -3.02
N ARG A 51 -4.75 3.78 -4.25
CA ARG A 51 -5.62 4.09 -5.39
C ARG A 51 -6.21 2.80 -5.95
N VAL A 52 -7.48 2.83 -6.31
CA VAL A 52 -8.12 1.74 -7.05
C VAL A 52 -7.71 1.77 -8.52
N VAL A 53 -7.26 0.64 -9.05
CA VAL A 53 -6.78 0.51 -10.45
C VAL A 53 -7.67 -0.38 -11.32
N VAL A 54 -8.70 -0.99 -10.73
CA VAL A 54 -9.69 -1.82 -11.42
C VAL A 54 -11.01 -1.05 -11.59
N GLY A 55 -11.79 -1.35 -12.63
CA GLY A 55 -13.05 -0.64 -12.91
C GLY A 55 -14.08 -0.70 -11.78
N LYS A 56 -14.09 -1.79 -10.99
CA LYS A 56 -14.98 -1.96 -9.84
C LYS A 56 -14.28 -2.73 -8.72
N LEU A 57 -14.26 -2.19 -7.51
CA LEU A 57 -13.70 -2.84 -6.32
C LEU A 57 -14.69 -2.81 -5.16
N ASN A 58 -15.13 -3.98 -4.72
CA ASN A 58 -16.03 -4.08 -3.57
C ASN A 58 -15.26 -3.94 -2.25
N CYS A 59 -15.80 -3.12 -1.36
CA CYS A 59 -15.43 -3.04 0.05
C CYS A 59 -16.46 -3.81 0.87
N ARG A 60 -16.00 -4.79 1.63
CA ARG A 60 -16.86 -5.75 2.34
C ARG A 60 -16.84 -5.51 3.83
N GLN A 61 -17.84 -6.03 4.53
CA GLN A 61 -17.96 -5.86 5.97
C GLN A 61 -16.87 -6.61 6.75
N GLU A 62 -16.49 -7.78 6.27
CA GLU A 62 -15.45 -8.64 6.84
C GLU A 62 -14.38 -8.96 5.78
N PRO A 63 -13.14 -9.35 6.17
CA PRO A 63 -12.07 -9.75 5.26
C PRO A 63 -12.35 -11.13 4.64
N SER A 64 -13.38 -11.22 3.80
CA SER A 64 -13.84 -12.45 3.16
C SER A 64 -14.59 -12.14 1.86
N MET A 65 -14.45 -13.01 0.86
CA MET A 65 -15.20 -12.91 -0.40
C MET A 65 -16.71 -13.10 -0.21
N ASP A 66 -17.11 -13.82 0.83
CA ASP A 66 -18.50 -14.19 1.09
C ASP A 66 -19.23 -13.12 1.94
N SER A 67 -18.49 -12.13 2.45
CA SER A 67 -19.04 -11.07 3.30
C SER A 67 -19.85 -10.04 2.51
N GLN A 68 -20.86 -9.46 3.14
CA GLN A 68 -21.69 -8.40 2.57
C GLN A 68 -20.86 -7.25 2.02
N VAL A 69 -21.21 -6.78 0.82
CA VAL A 69 -20.62 -5.56 0.24
C VAL A 69 -21.23 -4.35 0.93
N LYS A 70 -20.40 -3.51 1.56
CA LYS A 70 -20.82 -2.24 2.18
C LYS A 70 -20.75 -1.08 1.20
N ARG A 71 -19.79 -1.11 0.28
CA ARG A 71 -19.50 -0.06 -0.69
C ARG A 71 -18.81 -0.65 -1.90
N THR A 72 -18.92 0.04 -3.03
CA THR A 72 -18.09 -0.21 -4.20
C THR A 72 -17.30 1.04 -4.54
N TYR A 73 -16.02 0.86 -4.86
CA TYR A 73 -15.14 1.88 -5.44
C TYR A 73 -14.97 1.67 -6.94
N VAL A 74 -14.63 2.75 -7.65
CA VAL A 74 -14.32 2.76 -9.07
C VAL A 74 -12.85 3.09 -9.31
N ALA A 75 -12.38 2.86 -10.54
CA ALA A 75 -11.00 3.17 -10.92
C ALA A 75 -10.68 4.65 -10.64
N GLY A 76 -9.51 4.89 -10.04
CA GLY A 76 -9.04 6.22 -9.68
C GLY A 76 -9.42 6.66 -8.26
N ASP A 77 -10.40 6.02 -7.62
CA ASP A 77 -10.78 6.32 -6.23
C ASP A 77 -9.59 6.18 -5.28
N LEU A 78 -9.54 7.06 -4.29
CA LEU A 78 -8.54 7.02 -3.23
C LEU A 78 -9.09 6.28 -2.01
N LEU A 79 -8.28 5.38 -1.49
CA LEU A 79 -8.57 4.62 -0.28
C LEU A 79 -7.69 5.15 0.85
N GLU A 80 -8.33 5.56 1.95
CA GLU A 80 -7.65 5.86 3.21
C GLU A 80 -7.67 4.62 4.09
N VAL A 81 -6.52 3.99 4.30
CA VAL A 81 -6.43 2.69 4.95
C VAL A 81 -5.97 2.83 6.38
N GLN A 82 -6.48 1.96 7.23
CA GLN A 82 -6.15 1.95 8.64
C GLN A 82 -4.74 1.42 8.83
N ILE A 83 -3.86 2.28 9.34
CA ILE A 83 -2.56 1.89 9.89
C ILE A 83 -2.74 1.84 11.40
N TYR A 84 -2.67 0.63 11.99
CA TYR A 84 -2.84 0.47 13.44
C TYR A 84 -1.69 1.18 14.17
N ARG A 85 -2.00 1.93 15.23
CA ARG A 85 -1.02 2.61 16.07
C ARG A 85 -1.00 1.94 17.46
N GLY A 86 -0.48 0.72 17.55
CA GLY A 86 -0.39 -0.02 18.82
C GLY A 86 0.50 -1.25 18.69
N GLY A 87 1.46 -1.42 19.61
CA GLY A 87 2.45 -2.51 19.64
C GLY A 87 3.41 -2.54 18.44
N SER A 88 4.66 -2.97 18.59
CA SER A 88 5.62 -3.04 17.47
C SER A 88 5.16 -3.96 16.32
N ASP A 89 4.21 -4.86 16.59
CA ASP A 89 3.99 -6.04 15.76
C ASP A 89 2.70 -6.00 14.93
N GLU A 90 1.79 -5.04 15.17
CA GLU A 90 0.49 -4.95 14.46
C GLU A 90 0.42 -3.79 13.45
N VAL A 91 1.45 -2.95 13.41
CA VAL A 91 1.50 -1.80 12.51
C VAL A 91 1.63 -2.30 11.07
N PHE A 92 0.74 -1.81 10.20
CA PHE A 92 0.70 -2.09 8.76
C PHE A 92 0.30 -3.51 8.33
N ILE A 93 0.03 -4.46 9.22
CA ILE A 93 -0.32 -5.82 8.80
C ILE A 93 -1.77 -5.88 8.32
N ASN A 94 -1.98 -6.43 7.12
CA ASN A 94 -3.32 -6.68 6.60
C ASN A 94 -3.87 -8.02 7.13
N PRO A 95 -5.11 -8.06 7.65
CA PRO A 95 -5.77 -9.31 8.01
C PRO A 95 -5.89 -10.23 6.80
N LYS A 96 -5.91 -11.54 7.05
CA LYS A 96 -5.99 -12.58 6.03
C LYS A 96 -7.35 -13.26 6.09
N ASP A 97 -7.87 -13.65 4.92
CA ASP A 97 -9.03 -14.54 4.87
C ASP A 97 -8.66 -16.01 5.17
N LYS A 98 -9.66 -16.89 5.18
CA LYS A 98 -9.50 -18.36 5.36
C LYS A 98 -8.53 -19.01 4.36
N ASN A 99 -8.26 -18.37 3.23
CA ASN A 99 -7.34 -18.84 2.19
C ASN A 99 -5.96 -18.16 2.30
N GLY A 100 -5.68 -17.47 3.40
CA GLY A 100 -4.42 -16.79 3.67
C GLY A 100 -4.22 -15.51 2.89
N LYS A 101 -5.26 -14.97 2.24
CA LYS A 101 -5.09 -13.84 1.33
C LYS A 101 -5.39 -12.51 2.02
N PRO A 102 -4.59 -11.44 1.78
CA PRO A 102 -4.69 -10.24 2.59
C PRO A 102 -5.84 -9.32 2.15
N TRP A 103 -6.40 -8.64 3.15
CA TRP A 103 -7.49 -7.68 3.02
C TRP A 103 -7.11 -6.38 3.70
N MET A 104 -7.26 -5.27 3.00
CA MET A 104 -6.85 -3.96 3.47
C MET A 104 -8.03 -3.27 4.15
N PRO A 105 -7.91 -2.88 5.44
CA PRO A 105 -8.96 -2.16 6.15
C PRO A 105 -9.02 -0.72 5.66
N VAL A 106 -10.12 -0.36 4.98
CA VAL A 106 -10.39 1.00 4.51
C VAL A 106 -11.24 1.72 5.54
N ARG A 107 -10.74 2.86 6.02
CA ARG A 107 -11.49 3.74 6.92
C ARG A 107 -12.60 4.41 6.14
N ASN A 108 -13.75 4.58 6.79
CA ASN A 108 -14.67 5.60 6.33
C ASN A 108 -14.28 6.94 6.99
N GLY A 109 -14.33 8.02 6.23
CA GLY A 109 -14.03 9.37 6.72
C GLY A 109 -15.01 9.85 7.79
N ASN A 110 -16.19 9.23 7.87
CA ASN A 110 -17.17 9.40 8.94
C ASN A 110 -16.94 8.36 10.05
N SER A 111 -16.68 8.81 11.28
CA SER A 111 -16.33 7.94 12.42
C SER A 111 -17.44 6.98 12.86
N SER A 112 -18.68 7.21 12.43
CA SER A 112 -19.85 6.39 12.75
C SER A 112 -19.96 5.11 11.90
N GLU A 113 -19.29 5.06 10.74
CA GLU A 113 -19.35 3.90 9.86
C GLU A 113 -18.20 2.92 10.13
N LYS A 114 -18.55 1.66 10.41
CA LYS A 114 -17.57 0.58 10.60
C LYS A 114 -16.65 0.46 9.37
N THR A 115 -15.35 0.24 9.62
CA THR A 115 -14.33 -0.13 8.62
C THR A 115 -14.87 -1.17 7.65
N CYS A 116 -14.48 -1.07 6.39
CA CYS A 116 -14.73 -2.10 5.39
C CYS A 116 -13.41 -2.59 4.79
N TYR A 117 -13.42 -3.76 4.16
CA TYR A 117 -12.22 -4.45 3.72
C TYR A 117 -12.21 -4.59 2.21
N VAL A 118 -11.13 -4.16 1.56
CA VAL A 118 -10.89 -4.44 0.14
C VAL A 118 -9.81 -5.49 -0.02
N ARG A 119 -9.76 -6.16 -1.17
CA ARG A 119 -8.71 -7.13 -1.45
C ARG A 119 -7.36 -6.43 -1.64
N ALA A 120 -6.37 -6.78 -0.82
CA ALA A 120 -5.05 -6.18 -0.84
C ALA A 120 -4.16 -6.85 -1.93
N ASN A 121 -4.39 -6.49 -3.19
CA ASN A 121 -3.62 -7.05 -4.31
C ASN A 121 -3.41 -6.00 -5.41
N SER A 122 -2.25 -6.05 -6.06
CA SER A 122 -1.79 -5.10 -7.08
C SER A 122 -2.66 -5.04 -8.33
N ARG A 123 -3.46 -6.08 -8.58
CA ARG A 123 -4.48 -6.09 -9.65
C ARG A 123 -5.67 -5.17 -9.36
N PHE A 124 -5.86 -4.76 -8.10
CA PHE A 124 -7.04 -4.00 -7.67
C PHE A 124 -6.69 -2.63 -7.13
N ILE A 125 -5.55 -2.53 -6.44
CA ILE A 125 -5.10 -1.31 -5.78
C ILE A 125 -3.60 -1.09 -5.97
N SER A 126 -3.14 0.14 -5.89
CA SER A 126 -1.72 0.50 -5.87
C SER A 126 -1.44 1.56 -4.82
N PRO A 127 -0.25 1.58 -4.19
CA PRO A 127 0.12 2.68 -3.30
C PRO A 127 0.16 3.98 -4.09
N VAL A 128 -0.26 5.09 -3.48
CA VAL A 128 -0.10 6.41 -4.09
C VAL A 128 1.31 6.90 -3.85
N ILE A 129 2.13 6.85 -4.90
CA ILE A 129 3.50 7.37 -4.90
C ILE A 129 3.48 8.72 -5.62
N LYS A 130 4.04 9.74 -4.98
CA LYS A 130 4.37 11.01 -5.62
C LYS A 130 5.82 11.32 -5.36
#